data_AF-A0A0F9HRD5-F1
#
_entry.id   AF-A0A0F9HRD5-F1
#
_cell.length_a   1.000
_cell.length_b   1.000
_cell.length_c   1.000
_cell.angle_alpha   90.00
_cell.angle_beta   90.00
_cell.angle_gamma   90.00
#
_symmetry.space_group_name_H-M   'P 1'
#
loop_
_entity.id
_entity.type
_entity.pdbx_description
1 polymer ?
#
loop_
_entity_poly.entity_id
_entity_poly.type
_entity_poly.pdbx_seq_one_letter_code
_entity_poly.pdbx_strand_id
1 'polypeptide(L)'
;MEFLRAHADIIMAVNGFIFTTPLVLTVIEQFRSRASTVPLSTSVLTVLGLSVNASVFVALGLPLVVVSALLNASVWVVLGLQRWRYGAPS
;
A
#
# COMPACT_ATOMS: atom_id res chain seq x y z
N MET A 1 -5.07 -14.26 -24.02
CA MET A 1 -4.92 -14.78 -22.64
C MET A 1 -3.47 -15.10 -22.29
N GLU A 2 -2.66 -15.65 -23.20
CA GLU A 2 -1.24 -15.95 -22.92
C GLU A 2 -0.38 -14.71 -22.63
N PHE A 3 -0.56 -13.62 -23.38
CA PHE A 3 0.16 -12.36 -23.13
C PHE A 3 0.01 -11.87 -21.69
N LEU A 4 -1.22 -11.91 -21.16
CA LEU A 4 -1.52 -11.48 -19.79
C LEU A 4 -0.89 -12.39 -18.74
N ARG A 5 -0.78 -13.69 -19.00
CA ARG A 5 -0.09 -14.62 -18.09
C ARG A 5 1.41 -14.37 -18.09
N ALA A 6 2.00 -14.16 -19.26
CA ALA A 6 3.44 -13.93 -19.41
C ALA A 6 3.92 -12.62 -18.75
N HIS A 7 3.08 -11.59 -18.74
CA HIS A 7 3.41 -10.25 -18.20
C HIS A 7 2.63 -9.90 -16.93
N ALA A 8 1.95 -10.88 -16.33
CA ALA A 8 1.06 -10.69 -15.18
C ALA A 8 1.77 -9.94 -14.05
N ASP A 9 2.99 -10.36 -13.73
CA ASP A 9 3.81 -9.80 -12.65
C ASP A 9 4.12 -8.32 -12.89
N ILE A 10 4.65 -7.97 -14.06
CA ILE A 10 4.97 -6.58 -14.40
C ILE A 10 3.72 -5.70 -14.43
N ILE A 11 2.63 -6.16 -15.07
CA ILE A 11 1.40 -5.38 -15.20
C ILE A 11 0.81 -5.09 -13.82
N MET A 12 0.71 -6.11 -12.97
CA MET A 12 0.18 -5.96 -11.61
C MET A 12 1.09 -5.11 -10.73
N ALA A 13 2.41 -5.23 -10.86
CA ALA A 13 3.36 -4.40 -10.12
C ALA A 13 3.25 -2.92 -10.51
N VAL A 14 3.21 -2.61 -11.81
CA VAL A 14 3.00 -1.25 -12.32
C VAL A 14 1.68 -0.68 -11.81
N ASN A 15 0.60 -1.47 -11.86
CA ASN A 15 -0.68 -1.06 -11.31
C ASN A 15 -0.59 -0.75 -9.80
N GLY A 16 0.11 -1.57 -9.03
CA GLY A 16 0.39 -1.32 -7.62
C GLY A 16 1.14 -0.01 -7.38
N PHE A 17 2.16 0.30 -8.18
CA PHE A 17 2.89 1.57 -8.09
C PHE A 17 2.02 2.79 -8.41
N ILE A 18 1.16 2.70 -9.44
CA ILE A 18 0.22 3.77 -9.81
C ILE A 18 -0.69 4.11 -8.62
N PHE A 19 -1.24 3.11 -7.94
CA PHE A 19 -2.09 3.34 -6.77
C PHE A 19 -1.33 3.75 -5.51
N THR A 20 -0.03 3.40 -5.40
CA THR A 20 0.80 3.78 -4.25
C THR A 20 1.24 5.25 -4.33
N THR A 21 1.45 5.79 -5.52
CA THR A 21 2.00 7.15 -5.72
C THR A 21 1.14 8.25 -5.05
N PRO A 22 -0.21 8.28 -5.20
CA PRO A 22 -1.05 9.25 -4.50
C PRO A 22 -0.98 9.13 -2.96
N LEU A 23 -0.74 7.92 -2.44
CA LEU A 23 -0.63 7.70 -1.00
C LEU A 23 0.67 8.30 -0.45
N VAL A 24 1.76 8.23 -1.20
CA VAL A 24 3.04 8.89 -0.84
C VAL A 24 2.85 10.40 -0.79
N LEU A 25 2.15 10.99 -1.77
CA LEU A 25 1.82 12.42 -1.74
C LEU A 25 0.98 12.78 -0.52
N THR A 26 0.02 11.92 -0.17
CA THR A 26 -0.79 12.07 1.06
C THR A 26 0.07 12.05 2.32
N VAL A 27 1.03 11.11 2.42
CA VAL A 27 1.98 11.06 3.55
C VAL A 27 2.77 12.37 3.66
N ILE A 28 3.28 12.89 2.55
CA ILE A 28 4.05 14.15 2.54
C ILE A 28 3.18 15.31 3.01
N GLU A 29 1.94 15.40 2.53
CA GLU A 29 1.03 16.49 2.88
C GLU A 29 0.58 16.43 4.35
N GLN A 30 0.27 15.24 4.86
CA GLN A 30 -0.06 15.05 6.28
C GLN A 30 1.12 15.37 7.19
N PHE A 31 2.34 15.06 6.76
CA PHE A 31 3.55 15.44 7.51
C PHE A 31 3.73 16.95 7.58
N ARG A 32 3.52 17.66 6.47
CA ARG A 32 3.62 19.13 6.39
C ARG A 32 2.54 19.83 7.22
N SER A 33 1.29 19.38 7.08
CA SER A 33 0.14 19.96 7.79
C SER A 33 0.03 19.53 9.25
N ARG A 34 0.76 18.48 9.66
CA ARG A 34 0.63 17.81 10.97
C ARG A 34 -0.82 17.44 11.30
N ALA A 35 -1.58 17.06 10.28
CA ALA A 35 -2.96 16.64 10.41
C ALA A 35 -3.16 15.33 9.64
N SER A 36 -3.82 14.36 10.26
CA SER A 36 -4.12 13.08 9.62
C SER A 36 -5.57 13.01 9.17
N THR A 37 -5.79 12.80 7.88
CA THR A 37 -7.12 12.66 7.26
C THR A 37 -7.56 11.20 7.11
N VAL A 38 -6.64 10.26 7.24
CA VAL A 38 -6.91 8.83 7.06
C VAL A 38 -7.25 8.16 8.40
N PRO A 39 -8.37 7.40 8.49
CA PRO A 39 -8.70 6.64 9.70
C PRO A 39 -7.68 5.53 10.00
N LEU A 40 -7.45 5.27 11.29
CA LEU A 40 -6.53 4.23 11.73
C LEU A 40 -7.02 2.83 11.35
N SER A 41 -8.32 2.59 11.47
CA SER A 41 -8.96 1.31 11.09
C SER A 41 -8.72 0.97 9.63
N THR A 42 -8.88 1.95 8.73
CA THR A 42 -8.57 1.78 7.30
C THR A 42 -7.13 1.38 7.09
N SER A 43 -6.18 2.09 7.73
CA SER A 43 -4.76 1.80 7.59
C SER A 43 -4.41 0.38 8.06
N VAL A 44 -4.91 -0.03 9.23
CA VAL A 44 -4.67 -1.37 9.79
C VAL A 44 -5.26 -2.46 8.90
N LEU A 45 -6.53 -2.31 8.48
CA LEU A 45 -7.19 -3.29 7.62
C LEU A 45 -6.49 -3.41 6.27
N THR A 46 -6.03 -2.30 5.68
CA THR A 46 -5.31 -2.33 4.41
C THR A 46 -3.93 -2.99 4.54
N VAL A 47 -3.18 -2.75 5.62
CA VAL A 47 -1.90 -3.45 5.86
C VAL A 47 -2.11 -4.96 5.97
N LEU A 48 -3.14 -5.40 6.70
CA LEU A 48 -3.49 -6.82 6.81
C LEU A 48 -3.86 -7.41 5.45
N GLY A 49 -4.73 -6.73 4.70
CA GLY A 49 -5.14 -7.15 3.36
C GLY A 49 -3.95 -7.27 2.38
N LEU A 50 -3.04 -6.30 2.40
CA LEU A 50 -1.82 -6.33 1.58
C LEU A 50 -0.86 -7.44 2.00
N SER A 51 -0.78 -7.77 3.30
CA SER A 51 0.05 -8.88 3.79
C SER A 51 -0.49 -10.25 3.33
N VAL A 52 -1.82 -10.41 3.36
CA VAL A 52 -2.48 -11.61 2.80
C VAL A 52 -2.25 -11.69 1.29
N ASN A 53 -2.45 -10.58 0.57
CA ASN A 53 -2.20 -10.53 -0.88
C ASN A 53 -0.75 -10.84 -1.23
N ALA A 54 0.21 -10.27 -0.51
CA ALA A 54 1.63 -10.57 -0.71
C ALA A 54 1.92 -12.07 -0.54
N SER A 55 1.32 -12.73 0.47
CA SER A 55 1.46 -14.18 0.68
C SER A 55 0.90 -14.99 -0.50
N VAL A 56 -0.26 -14.56 -1.04
CA VAL A 56 -0.84 -15.17 -2.25
C VAL A 56 0.08 -14.97 -3.46
N PHE A 57 0.63 -13.77 -3.66
CA PHE A 57 1.51 -13.47 -4.79
C PHE A 57 2.84 -14.22 -4.72
N VAL A 58 3.37 -14.46 -3.51
CA VAL A 58 4.52 -15.36 -3.29
C VAL A 58 4.17 -16.77 -3.76
N ALA A 59 3.00 -17.30 -3.38
CA ALA A 59 2.57 -18.64 -3.80
C ALA A 59 2.35 -18.76 -5.32
N LEU A 60 1.99 -17.66 -5.98
CA LEU A 60 1.83 -17.58 -7.43
C LEU A 60 3.14 -17.34 -8.19
N GLY A 61 4.27 -17.13 -7.51
CA GLY A 61 5.57 -16.88 -8.14
C GLY A 61 5.65 -15.52 -8.84
N LEU A 62 4.99 -14.49 -8.29
CA LEU A 62 4.94 -13.12 -8.83
C LEU A 62 5.80 -12.15 -8.00
N PRO A 63 7.14 -12.19 -8.10
CA PRO A 63 8.04 -11.48 -7.20
C PRO A 63 7.93 -9.95 -7.30
N LEU A 64 7.73 -9.38 -8.49
CA LEU A 64 7.64 -7.91 -8.63
C LEU A 64 6.38 -7.36 -7.96
N VAL A 65 5.26 -8.07 -8.11
CA VAL A 65 4.01 -7.75 -7.42
C VAL A 65 4.18 -7.83 -5.91
N VAL A 66 4.89 -8.83 -5.40
CA VAL A 66 5.16 -8.95 -3.96
C VAL A 66 5.90 -7.72 -3.46
N VAL A 67 6.96 -7.29 -4.15
CA VAL A 67 7.72 -6.08 -3.80
C VAL A 67 6.81 -4.85 -3.84
N SER A 68 5.99 -4.70 -4.89
CA SER A 68 5.04 -3.60 -4.99
C SER A 68 4.01 -3.59 -3.84
N ALA A 69 3.49 -4.76 -3.47
CA ALA A 69 2.54 -4.91 -2.37
C ALA A 69 3.17 -4.55 -1.02
N LEU A 70 4.41 -4.95 -0.78
CA LEU A 70 5.15 -4.60 0.45
C LEU A 70 5.48 -3.11 0.53
N LEU A 71 5.83 -2.48 -0.60
CA LEU A 71 6.01 -1.03 -0.67
C LEU A 71 4.71 -0.28 -0.40
N ASN A 72 3.58 -0.76 -0.94
CA ASN A 72 2.28 -0.18 -0.64
C ASN A 72 1.93 -0.36 0.85
N ALA A 73 2.19 -1.55 1.42
CA ALA A 73 1.94 -1.82 2.83
C ALA A 73 2.76 -0.90 3.75
N SER A 74 4.03 -0.62 3.41
CA SER A 74 4.86 0.29 4.21
C SER A 74 4.33 1.73 4.19
N VAL A 75 3.81 2.21 3.06
CA VAL A 75 3.14 3.53 2.97
C VAL A 75 1.91 3.57 3.86
N TRP A 76 1.09 2.52 3.89
CA TRP A 76 -0.07 2.43 4.78
C TRP A 76 0.31 2.36 6.27
N VAL A 77 1.41 1.69 6.62
CA VAL A 77 1.95 1.74 7.98
C VAL A 77 2.30 3.18 8.36
N VAL A 78 2.95 3.94 7.48
CA VAL A 78 3.28 5.35 7.73
C VAL A 78 2.01 6.19 7.91
N LEU A 79 0.99 6.02 7.07
CA LEU A 79 -0.31 6.70 7.24
C LEU A 79 -0.96 6.36 8.59
N GLY A 80 -0.91 5.10 9.03
CA GLY A 80 -1.38 4.68 10.35
C GLY A 80 -0.62 5.35 11.49
N LEU A 81 0.71 5.44 11.38
CA LEU A 81 1.56 6.15 12.34
C LEU A 81 1.29 7.66 12.37
N GLN A 82 1.04 8.27 11.21
CA GLN A 82 0.63 9.67 11.12
C GLN A 82 -0.72 9.90 11.79
N ARG A 83 -1.68 8.98 11.63
CA ARG A 83 -2.95 9.05 12.37
C ARG A 83 -2.75 8.93 13.87
N TRP A 84 -1.88 8.04 14.31
CA TRP A 84 -1.56 7.90 15.74
C TRP A 84 -0.88 9.17 16.31
N ARG A 85 -0.03 9.84 15.52
CA ARG A 85 0.74 11.01 15.99
C ARG A 85 0.02 12.35 15.85
N TYR A 86 -0.74 12.53 14.77
CA TYR A 86 -1.37 13.78 14.35
C TYR A 86 -2.91 13.76 14.44
N GLY A 87 -3.51 12.58 14.65
CA GLY A 87 -4.95 12.47 14.84
C GLY A 87 -5.37 12.91 16.23
N ALA A 88 -6.45 13.69 16.32
CA ALA A 88 -7.21 13.76 17.56
C ALA A 88 -7.80 12.37 17.87
N PRO A 89 -7.96 11.99 19.16
CA PRO A 89 -8.63 10.75 19.52
C PRO A 89 -10.03 10.77 18.90
N SER A 90 -10.24 9.89 17.92
CA SER A 90 -11.55 9.59 17.35
C SER A 90 -12.17 8.46 18.13
#